data_AF-A0A3P7IH17-F1
#
_entry.id   AF-A0A3P7IH17-F1
#
_cell.length_a   1.000
_cell.length_b   1.000
_cell.length_c   1.000
_cell.angle_alpha   90.00
_cell.angle_beta   90.00
_cell.angle_gamma   90.00
#
_symmetry.space_group_name_H-M   'P 1'
#
loop_
_entity.id
_entity.type
_entity.pdbx_description
1 polymer ?
#
loop_
_entity_poly.entity_id
_entity_poly.type
_entity_poly.pdbx_seq_one_letter_code
_entity_poly.pdbx_strand_id
1 'polypeptide(L)'
;IHPSRPFASFEHGKTVAKALRGLRIDAKDGTLTGNIEFDRFGHRKNYDVAVIDLVSNTKATFNSKEVLAWRQGAGFFNDRTVAQHTRKTVENRNKNVVRVVTVWLQYVKTFVENLAEVQ
;
A
#
# COMPACT_ATOMS: atom_id res chain seq x y z
N ILE A 1 32.30 30.36 -16.28
CA ILE A 1 32.79 30.34 -14.89
C ILE A 1 33.84 31.45 -14.79
N HIS A 2 33.63 32.49 -13.98
CA HIS A 2 34.54 33.64 -13.87
C HIS A 2 35.54 33.40 -12.71
N PRO A 3 36.83 33.10 -12.98
CA PRO A 3 37.79 32.76 -11.93
C PRO A 3 38.12 33.94 -11.00
N SER A 4 37.93 35.17 -11.50
CA SER A 4 38.21 36.43 -10.80
C SER A 4 37.11 36.90 -9.85
N ARG A 5 35.98 36.18 -9.78
CA ARG A 5 34.86 36.51 -8.88
C ARG A 5 34.36 35.24 -8.20
N PRO A 6 35.07 34.74 -7.16
CA PRO A 6 34.63 33.56 -6.43
C PRO A 6 33.23 33.80 -5.88
N PHE A 7 32.33 32.82 -6.04
CA PHE A 7 31.03 32.88 -5.40
C PHE A 7 31.23 32.85 -3.89
N ALA A 8 30.96 33.99 -3.24
CA ALA A 8 30.96 34.05 -1.79
C ALA A 8 29.68 33.39 -1.27
N SER A 9 29.81 32.53 -0.27
CA SER A 9 28.65 32.03 0.46
C SER A 9 27.95 33.18 1.18
N PHE A 10 26.64 33.09 1.33
CA PHE A 10 25.89 34.11 2.05
C PHE A 10 26.33 34.19 3.52
N GLU A 11 26.82 35.35 3.94
CA GLU A 11 27.44 35.59 5.26
C GLU A 11 26.52 35.16 6.42
N HIS A 12 25.23 35.51 6.33
CA HIS A 12 24.23 35.24 7.37
C HIS A 12 23.47 33.93 7.13
N GLY A 13 23.85 33.14 6.12
CA GLY A 13 23.12 31.93 5.75
C GLY A 13 23.02 30.92 6.89
N LYS A 14 24.08 30.80 7.71
CA LYS A 14 24.07 29.91 8.89
C LYS A 14 23.07 30.38 9.95
N THR A 15 23.00 31.68 10.19
CA THR A 15 22.08 32.29 11.18
C THR A 15 20.63 32.13 10.74
N VAL A 16 20.34 32.43 9.47
CA VAL A 16 19.01 32.27 8.88
C VAL A 16 18.59 30.81 8.87
N ALA A 17 19.46 29.89 8.45
CA ALA A 17 19.15 28.46 8.48
C ALA A 17 18.89 27.96 9.90
N LYS A 18 19.61 28.47 10.90
CA LYS A 18 19.35 28.14 12.31
C LYS A 18 17.98 28.64 12.77
N ALA A 19 17.61 29.87 12.41
CA ALA A 19 16.29 30.42 12.73
C ALA A 19 15.16 29.62 12.07
N LEU A 20 15.31 29.26 10.79
CA LEU A 20 14.33 28.45 10.06
C LEU A 20 14.13 27.06 10.68
N ARG A 21 15.19 26.43 11.20
CA ARG A 21 15.08 25.14 11.90
C ARG A 21 14.33 25.23 13.23
N GLY A 22 14.32 26.40 13.87
CA GLY A 22 13.59 26.66 15.11
C GLY A 22 12.15 27.12 14.90
N LEU A 23 11.75 27.33 13.64
CA LEU A 23 10.42 27.83 13.29
C LEU A 23 9.37 26.73 13.47
N ARG A 24 8.26 27.11 14.12
CA ARG A 24 7.03 26.32 14.19
C ARG A 24 5.90 27.21 13.73
N ILE A 25 5.26 26.82 12.64
CA ILE A 25 4.12 27.52 12.07
C ILE A 25 2.88 26.65 12.27
N ASP A 26 1.78 27.21 12.74
CA ASP A 26 0.54 26.47 12.98
C ASP A 26 -0.71 27.12 12.35
N ALA A 27 -1.89 26.59 12.67
CA ALA A 27 -3.15 27.07 12.11
C ALA A 27 -3.43 28.55 12.40
N LYS A 28 -2.91 29.11 13.51
CA LYS A 28 -3.04 30.54 13.84
C LYS A 28 -2.27 31.42 12.87
N ASP A 29 -1.20 30.88 12.28
CA ASP A 29 -0.39 31.54 11.26
C ASP A 29 -0.92 31.28 9.83
N GLY A 30 -2.03 30.55 9.68
CA GLY A 30 -2.68 30.30 8.39
C GLY A 30 -2.20 29.05 7.64
N THR A 31 -1.58 28.09 8.32
CA THR A 31 -1.13 26.85 7.67
C THR A 31 -2.31 25.97 7.21
N LEU A 32 -2.26 25.50 5.96
CA LEU A 32 -3.27 24.59 5.40
C LEU A 32 -3.01 23.11 5.71
N THR A 33 -1.79 22.75 6.14
CA THR A 33 -1.31 21.36 6.26
C THR A 33 -0.99 20.95 7.69
N GLY A 34 -1.61 21.62 8.67
CA GLY A 34 -1.23 21.50 10.07
C GLY A 34 0.13 22.13 10.35
N ASN A 35 0.80 21.67 11.41
CA ASN A 35 2.03 22.30 11.88
C ASN A 35 3.20 22.11 10.90
N ILE A 36 3.89 23.20 10.57
CA ILE A 36 5.13 23.19 9.78
C ILE A 36 6.31 23.35 10.73
N GLU A 37 7.11 22.30 10.86
CA GLU A 37 8.28 22.24 11.73
C GLU A 37 9.42 21.50 11.03
N PHE A 38 10.67 21.80 11.38
CA PHE A 38 11.86 21.20 10.79
C PHE A 38 12.72 20.48 11.84
N ASP A 39 13.47 19.48 11.41
CA ASP A 39 14.47 18.80 12.21
C ASP A 39 15.80 19.56 12.27
N ARG A 40 16.73 19.03 13.08
CA ARG A 40 18.07 19.60 13.22
C ARG A 40 18.88 19.59 11.91
N PHE A 41 18.48 18.78 10.94
CA PHE A 41 19.09 18.66 9.62
C PHE A 41 18.38 19.52 8.57
N GLY A 42 17.20 20.08 8.88
CA GLY A 42 16.39 20.89 7.97
C GLY A 42 15.29 20.12 7.22
N HIS A 43 15.03 18.86 7.57
CA HIS A 43 13.90 18.11 7.01
C HIS A 43 12.62 18.45 7.74
N ARG A 44 11.52 18.55 7.00
CA ARG A 44 10.20 18.75 7.62
C ARG A 44 9.83 17.54 8.49
N LYS A 45 9.12 17.78 9.58
CA LYS A 45 8.51 16.76 10.45
C LYS A 45 6.99 16.87 10.43
N ASN A 46 6.33 15.95 11.14
CA ASN A 46 4.88 15.90 11.37
C ASN A 46 4.10 15.50 10.10
N TYR A 47 4.51 14.41 9.48
CA TYR A 47 3.77 13.81 8.37
C TYR A 47 2.61 12.95 8.87
N ASP A 48 1.42 13.27 8.37
CA ASP A 48 0.20 12.48 8.50
C ASP A 48 -0.23 12.00 7.11
N VAL A 49 -0.48 10.70 6.96
CA VAL A 49 -0.81 10.05 5.70
C VAL A 49 -2.08 9.23 5.86
N ALA A 50 -3.00 9.34 4.90
CA ALA A 50 -4.12 8.42 4.76
C ALA A 50 -3.74 7.29 3.81
N VAL A 51 -3.83 6.05 4.29
CA VAL A 51 -3.64 4.83 3.51
C VAL A 51 -5.00 4.25 3.18
N ILE A 52 -5.26 4.05 1.90
CA ILE A 52 -6.52 3.53 1.41
C ILE A 52 -6.23 2.16 0.79
N ASP A 53 -6.75 1.11 1.40
CA ASP A 53 -6.73 -0.23 0.82
C ASP A 53 -8.07 -0.55 0.14
N LEU A 54 -7.98 -1.11 -1.05
CA LEU A 54 -9.09 -1.41 -1.94
C LEU A 54 -9.15 -2.92 -2.18
N VAL A 55 -10.00 -3.61 -1.42
CA VAL A 55 -10.13 -5.05 -1.52
C VAL A 55 -11.12 -5.39 -2.64
N SER A 56 -10.64 -6.03 -3.69
CA SER A 56 -11.46 -6.54 -4.81
C SER A 56 -11.68 -8.05 -4.71
N ASN A 57 -12.71 -8.59 -5.37
CA ASN A 57 -12.84 -10.03 -5.58
C ASN A 57 -13.12 -10.35 -7.05
N THR A 58 -13.07 -11.63 -7.41
CA THR A 58 -13.24 -12.14 -8.79
C THR A 58 -14.54 -11.74 -9.51
N LYS A 59 -15.51 -11.13 -8.82
CA LYS A 59 -16.83 -10.72 -9.34
C LYS A 59 -17.13 -9.23 -9.19
N ALA A 60 -16.25 -8.43 -8.57
CA ALA A 60 -16.50 -7.00 -8.37
C ALA A 60 -15.19 -6.19 -8.33
N THR A 61 -15.21 -5.03 -8.98
CA THR A 61 -14.05 -4.14 -9.10
C THR A 61 -13.56 -3.64 -7.75
N PHE A 62 -14.43 -3.44 -6.73
CA PHE A 62 -14.09 -3.15 -5.33
C PHE A 62 -15.22 -3.57 -4.37
N ASN A 63 -14.92 -4.26 -3.25
CA ASN A 63 -15.91 -4.75 -2.27
C ASN A 63 -15.80 -4.08 -0.89
N SER A 64 -14.62 -3.64 -0.49
CA SER A 64 -14.42 -2.84 0.73
C SER A 64 -13.30 -1.83 0.54
N LYS A 65 -13.48 -0.67 1.17
CA LYS A 65 -12.45 0.36 1.33
C LYS A 65 -12.06 0.40 2.79
N GLU A 66 -10.82 0.07 3.10
CA GLU A 66 -10.23 0.29 4.42
C GLU A 66 -9.41 1.57 4.38
N VAL A 67 -9.64 2.46 5.35
CA VAL A 67 -8.87 3.68 5.51
C VAL A 67 -8.07 3.54 6.80
N LEU A 68 -6.76 3.62 6.69
CA LEU A 68 -5.83 3.64 7.81
C LEU A 68 -5.18 5.01 7.83
N ALA A 69 -4.89 5.53 9.01
CA ALA A 69 -4.07 6.71 9.15
C ALA A 69 -2.67 6.29 9.63
N TRP A 70 -1.63 6.90 9.08
CA TRP A 70 -0.26 6.74 9.52
C TRP A 70 0.31 8.08 9.93
N ARG A 71 0.94 8.14 11.09
CA ARG A 71 1.62 9.35 11.59
C ARG A 71 3.07 9.06 11.87
N GLN A 72 3.93 9.98 11.45
CA GLN A 72 5.36 9.91 11.73
C GLN A 72 5.62 9.79 13.25
N GLY A 73 6.34 8.74 13.65
CA GLY A 73 6.68 8.47 15.06
C GLY A 73 5.60 7.75 15.88
N ALA A 74 4.35 7.66 15.38
CA ALA A 74 3.28 6.91 16.03
C ALA A 74 2.91 5.63 15.27
N GLY A 75 3.14 5.58 13.95
CA GLY A 75 2.81 4.43 13.11
C GLY A 75 1.35 4.44 12.63
N PHE A 76 0.83 3.25 12.32
CA PHE A 76 -0.53 3.07 11.82
C PHE A 76 -1.55 3.09 12.96
N PHE A 77 -2.69 3.74 12.73
CA PHE A 77 -3.85 3.72 13.59
C PHE A 77 -5.14 3.65 12.76
N ASN A 78 -6.14 2.94 13.30
CA ASN A 78 -7.40 2.70 12.60
C ASN A 78 -8.24 3.98 12.56
N ASP A 79 -8.30 4.62 11.39
CA ASP A 79 -9.29 5.64 11.10
C ASP A 79 -10.58 4.91 10.67
N ARG A 80 -11.58 4.83 11.55
CA ARG A 80 -12.71 3.87 11.46
C ARG A 80 -13.73 4.16 10.34
N THR A 81 -13.29 4.56 9.16
CA THR A 81 -14.17 4.77 8.01
C THR A 81 -14.07 3.57 7.05
N VAL A 82 -14.76 2.48 7.39
CA VAL A 82 -14.97 1.35 6.49
C VAL A 82 -16.21 1.65 5.64
N ALA A 83 -16.01 2.05 4.39
CA ALA A 83 -17.10 2.16 3.44
C ALA A 83 -17.31 0.77 2.81
N GLN A 84 -18.37 0.07 3.23
CA GLN A 84 -18.86 -1.12 2.55
C GLN A 84 -19.88 -0.70 1.51
N HIS A 85 -19.59 -0.93 0.23
CA HIS A 85 -20.62 -0.84 -0.79
C HIS A 85 -21.49 -2.10 -0.70
N THR A 86 -22.56 -2.03 0.09
CA THR A 86 -23.59 -3.08 0.11
C THR A 86 -24.30 -3.06 -1.25
N ARG A 87 -23.84 -3.88 -2.21
CA ARG A 87 -24.60 -4.10 -3.45
C ARG A 87 -25.86 -4.88 -3.09
N LYS A 88 -27.00 -4.49 -3.69
CA LYS A 88 -28.26 -5.24 -3.70
C LYS A 88 -27.97 -6.73 -3.89
N THR A 89 -28.71 -7.59 -3.18
CA THR A 89 -28.62 -9.05 -3.27
C THR A 89 -28.60 -9.51 -4.72
N VAL A 90 -27.40 -9.79 -5.24
CA VAL A 90 -27.24 -10.53 -6.48
C VAL A 90 -27.25 -11.99 -6.05
N GLU A 91 -28.32 -12.70 -6.37
CA GLU A 91 -28.38 -14.14 -6.18
C GLU A 91 -27.13 -14.78 -6.78
N ASN A 92 -26.32 -15.39 -5.91
CA ASN A 92 -25.08 -16.03 -6.31
C ASN A 92 -25.41 -17.32 -7.07
N ARG A 93 -25.64 -17.20 -8.38
CA ARG A 93 -25.88 -18.35 -9.28
C ARG A 93 -24.63 -19.19 -9.55
N ASN A 94 -23.45 -18.75 -9.10
CA ASN A 94 -22.24 -19.56 -9.18
C ASN A 94 -22.12 -20.45 -7.97
N LYS A 95 -22.74 -21.64 -8.05
CA LYS A 95 -22.26 -22.78 -7.27
C LYS A 95 -20.85 -23.10 -7.79
N ASN A 96 -19.85 -23.11 -6.90
CA ASN A 96 -18.48 -23.58 -7.23
C ASN A 96 -18.50 -25.09 -7.44
N VAL A 97 -19.21 -25.55 -8.47
CA VAL A 97 -19.32 -26.97 -8.82
C VAL A 97 -18.13 -27.31 -9.67
N VAL A 98 -17.18 -28.01 -9.08
CA VAL A 98 -16.10 -28.64 -9.83
C VAL A 98 -16.67 -29.92 -10.43
N ARG A 99 -16.80 -29.96 -11.77
CA ARG A 99 -17.14 -31.20 -12.48
C ARG A 99 -15.84 -31.99 -12.66
N VAL A 100 -15.73 -33.10 -11.96
CA VAL A 100 -14.61 -34.05 -12.09
C VAL A 100 -15.04 -35.17 -13.02
N VAL A 101 -14.35 -35.32 -14.15
CA VAL A 101 -14.54 -36.43 -15.08
C VAL A 101 -13.34 -37.36 -14.93
N THR A 102 -13.59 -38.63 -14.60
CA THR A 102 -12.56 -39.67 -14.57
C THR A 102 -12.94 -40.80 -15.52
N VAL A 103 -11.94 -41.41 -16.15
CA VAL A 103 -12.11 -42.53 -17.08
C VAL A 103 -11.24 -43.67 -16.59
N TRP A 104 -11.82 -44.87 -16.52
CA TRP A 104 -11.07 -46.09 -16.26
C TRP A 104 -10.39 -46.56 -17.55
N LEU A 105 -9.06 -46.62 -17.55
CA LEU A 105 -8.29 -47.17 -18.66
C LEU A 105 -8.04 -48.67 -18.43
N GLN A 106 -8.70 -49.50 -19.23
CA GLN A 106 -8.54 -50.96 -19.21
C GLN A 106 -7.29 -51.38 -20.01
N TYR A 107 -6.09 -51.10 -19.50
CA TYR A 107 -4.82 -51.57 -20.11
C TYR A 107 -4.02 -52.52 -19.23
N VAL A 108 -4.66 -53.24 -18.29
CA VAL A 108 -3.96 -54.18 -17.39
C VAL A 108 -4.33 -55.64 -17.65
N LYS A 109 -4.99 -55.97 -18.77
CA LYS A 109 -5.24 -57.39 -19.11
C LYS A 109 -4.11 -58.01 -19.93
N THR A 110 -3.45 -57.24 -20.79
CA THR A 110 -2.43 -57.76 -21.73
C THR A 110 -1.01 -57.89 -21.16
N PHE A 111 -0.71 -57.35 -19.98
CA PHE A 111 0.64 -57.51 -19.39
C PHE A 111 0.76 -58.77 -18.53
N VAL A 112 -0.34 -59.29 -17.98
CA VAL A 112 -0.33 -60.50 -17.14
C VAL A 112 -0.39 -61.77 -17.98
N GLU A 113 -1.09 -61.77 -19.12
CA GLU A 113 -1.20 -62.94 -20.00
C GLU A 113 0.14 -63.22 -20.73
N ASN A 114 0.93 -62.21 -21.09
CA ASN A 114 2.24 -62.39 -21.75
C ASN A 114 3.38 -62.84 -20.82
N LEU A 115 3.21 -62.75 -19.49
CA LEU A 115 4.20 -63.26 -18.52
C LEU A 115 3.98 -64.74 -18.17
N ALA A 116 2.81 -65.30 -18.49
CA ALA A 116 2.46 -66.70 -18.23
C ALA A 116 2.90 -67.66 -19.35
N GLU A 117 3.31 -67.16 -20.51
CA GLU A 117 3.81 -67.97 -21.64
C GLU A 117 5.35 -68.08 -21.70
N VAL A 118 6.09 -67.55 -20.72
CA VAL A 118 7.58 -67.54 -20.69
C VAL A 118 8.16 -68.23 -19.43
N GLN A 119 7.47 -69.21 -18.86
CA GLN A 119 8.04 -70.17 -17.89
C GLN A 119 7.66 -71.60 -18.26
#